data_AF-A0AAF0LA73-F1
#
_entry.id   AF-A0AAF0LA73-F1
#
_cell.length_a   1.000
_cell.length_b   1.000
_cell.length_c   1.000
_cell.angle_alpha   90.00
_cell.angle_beta   90.00
_cell.angle_gamma   90.00
#
_symmetry.space_group_name_H-M   'P 1'
#
loop_
_entity.id
_entity.type
_entity.pdbx_description
1 polymer ?
#
loop_
_entity_poly.entity_id
_entity_poly.type
_entity_poly.pdbx_seq_one_letter_code
_entity_poly.pdbx_strand_id
1 'polypeptide(L)'
;MSSPRNDVHTNSDTPERPGSSRKAQPRRRQAPVPAPQKISAYRRWFGTLHPSLQLIGLQLWMPLFFIVGFCLCYVFAFHAPHPHDVPIALIGSDPTFVQAVQKALPGEFVFHTYDSLAAAKRDVLAGAMAVAYDPSNNEFFKASAHQFQVASLVPATLSAVLTATGVATPKITELAALPSYDEYGTVPMYVMLAWCIGGYMVAMFIGIMGGPLRHRVRMAVIVVGGLIISLITNTLAGPVVGAIHGHWIELVLIAWGWIVAIGLAVNGLSYFVGRFIAAPAMICFVFLSMPSSGGAYPKWFMPEPFAWLNNVVVGSSMVDMIKHQVYGVGPGPARGLITMACYAGAGLVLMYFGKMLWERRRIRAIVTGRTTMFQDAQTANREFLGKQRDVELERHGLSSTETGTLQVLRDSDWEDDRVSGDVFTGGRDGLENEPLTTGRIPVVRQQDRQPVGGRTGGPGSGPRARPASGSGDSGTPVEPGDKPHHRHAAR
;
A
#
# COMPACT_ATOMS: atom_id res chain seq x y z
N MET A 1 1.48 86.66 20.23
CA MET A 1 0.52 87.63 20.78
C MET A 1 -0.15 88.32 19.61
N SER A 2 -1.44 88.03 19.39
CA SER A 2 -2.45 88.86 18.69
C SER A 2 -3.73 88.02 18.56
N SER A 3 -4.71 88.36 19.39
CA SER A 3 -6.11 87.89 19.41
C SER A 3 -6.99 89.16 19.44
N PRO A 4 -8.32 89.11 19.22
CA PRO A 4 -9.12 88.15 18.46
C PRO A 4 -10.22 88.81 17.58
N ARG A 5 -10.96 87.94 16.88
CA ARG A 5 -12.16 88.18 16.04
C ARG A 5 -13.40 88.53 16.88
N ASN A 6 -14.35 89.24 16.27
CA ASN A 6 -15.74 89.36 16.71
C ASN A 6 -16.70 88.85 15.62
N ASP A 7 -17.76 88.19 16.09
CA ASP A 7 -18.78 87.44 15.36
C ASP A 7 -19.87 88.30 14.69
N VAL A 8 -20.50 87.77 13.64
CA VAL A 8 -21.91 88.05 13.31
C VAL A 8 -22.58 86.77 12.79
N HIS A 9 -23.66 86.38 13.47
CA HIS A 9 -24.61 85.34 13.12
C HIS A 9 -25.44 85.66 11.86
N THR A 10 -25.73 84.65 11.05
CA THR A 10 -27.01 84.58 10.30
C THR A 10 -27.50 83.13 10.20
N ASN A 11 -28.65 82.88 10.82
CA ASN A 11 -29.47 81.68 10.63
C ASN A 11 -30.10 81.70 9.24
N SER A 12 -30.12 80.55 8.55
CA SER A 12 -31.14 80.26 7.56
C SER A 12 -31.59 78.81 7.69
N ASP A 13 -32.81 78.64 8.16
CA ASP A 13 -33.54 77.38 8.27
C ASP A 13 -33.75 76.75 6.90
N THR A 14 -33.39 75.47 6.76
CA THR A 14 -33.87 74.59 5.68
C THR A 14 -34.41 73.32 6.33
N PRO A 15 -35.63 72.84 6.03
CA PRO A 15 -36.17 71.67 6.71
C PRO A 15 -35.53 70.38 6.19
N GLU A 16 -34.92 69.63 7.10
CA GLU A 16 -34.38 68.28 6.88
C GLU A 16 -35.49 67.30 6.48
N ARG A 17 -35.27 66.55 5.39
CA ARG A 17 -36.05 65.35 5.04
C ARG A 17 -35.69 64.20 5.99
N PRO A 18 -36.64 63.36 6.44
CA PRO A 18 -36.35 62.27 7.38
C PRO A 18 -35.43 61.23 6.74
N GLY A 19 -34.44 60.80 7.51
CA GLY A 19 -33.33 59.97 7.07
C GLY A 19 -33.74 58.63 6.48
N SER A 20 -33.21 58.34 5.29
CA SER A 20 -33.00 56.96 4.85
C SER A 20 -31.96 56.34 5.77
N SER A 21 -32.40 55.50 6.70
CA SER A 21 -31.54 54.64 7.52
C SER A 21 -30.75 53.71 6.61
N ARG A 22 -29.57 54.17 6.19
CA ARG A 22 -28.58 53.37 5.46
C ARG A 22 -28.10 52.30 6.44
N LYS A 23 -28.69 51.10 6.37
CA LYS A 23 -28.23 49.92 7.12
C LYS A 23 -26.72 49.82 6.91
N ALA A 24 -25.95 50.07 7.98
CA ALA A 24 -24.51 49.91 7.95
C ALA A 24 -24.23 48.46 7.54
N GLN A 25 -23.71 48.29 6.32
CA GLN A 25 -23.18 46.99 5.90
C GLN A 25 -22.15 46.57 6.93
N PRO A 26 -22.20 45.34 7.47
CA PRO A 26 -21.20 44.88 8.41
C PRO A 26 -19.84 45.01 7.71
N ARG A 27 -18.97 45.90 8.23
CA ARG A 27 -17.58 46.05 7.77
C ARG A 27 -16.98 44.65 7.75
N ARG A 28 -16.81 44.07 6.56
CA ARG A 28 -16.03 42.84 6.37
C ARG A 28 -14.64 43.14 6.94
N ARG A 29 -14.36 42.67 8.15
CA ARG A 29 -13.02 42.69 8.72
C ARG A 29 -12.13 41.90 7.77
N GLN A 30 -11.34 42.60 6.96
CA GLN A 30 -10.30 41.97 6.15
C GLN A 30 -9.34 41.28 7.11
N ALA A 31 -9.09 40.00 6.88
CA ALA A 31 -8.10 39.28 7.65
C ALA A 31 -6.73 39.96 7.44
N PRO A 32 -5.92 40.16 8.49
CA PRO A 32 -4.57 40.70 8.34
C PRO A 32 -3.76 39.88 7.33
N VAL A 33 -3.01 40.56 6.45
CA VAL A 33 -2.10 39.89 5.52
C VAL A 33 -1.08 39.09 6.34
N PRO A 34 -0.97 37.75 6.15
CA PRO A 34 -0.02 36.95 6.91
C PRO A 34 1.41 37.41 6.63
N ALA A 35 2.23 37.45 7.69
CA ALA A 35 3.63 37.82 7.56
C ALA A 35 4.38 36.86 6.60
N PRO A 36 5.34 37.37 5.79
CA PRO A 36 6.08 36.54 4.84
C PRO A 36 6.80 35.40 5.56
N GLN A 37 6.76 34.21 4.97
CA GLN A 37 7.43 33.04 5.52
C GLN A 37 8.94 33.28 5.64
N LYS A 38 9.53 32.95 6.80
CA LYS A 38 10.99 32.88 6.92
C LYS A 38 11.51 31.62 6.21
N ILE A 39 12.14 31.79 5.06
CA ILE A 39 12.71 30.70 4.25
C ILE A 39 14.17 30.45 4.70
N SER A 40 14.48 29.19 5.03
CA SER A 40 15.84 28.77 5.42
C SER A 40 16.84 28.90 4.26
N ALA A 41 18.14 28.99 4.58
CA ALA A 41 19.20 29.03 3.57
C ALA A 41 19.17 27.79 2.66
N TYR A 42 18.93 26.61 3.25
CA TYR A 42 18.76 25.36 2.49
C TYR A 42 17.58 25.42 1.51
N ARG A 43 16.41 25.92 1.94
CA ARG A 43 15.22 26.00 1.06
C ARG A 43 15.44 26.99 -0.09
N ARG A 44 16.22 28.06 0.12
CA ARG A 44 16.62 28.99 -0.96
C ARG A 44 17.54 28.32 -1.97
N TRP A 45 18.60 27.66 -1.51
CA TRP A 45 19.50 26.91 -2.38
C TRP A 45 18.77 25.78 -3.13
N PHE A 46 17.93 25.01 -2.44
CA PHE A 46 17.16 23.93 -3.07
C PHE A 46 16.23 24.46 -4.16
N GLY A 47 15.66 25.66 -3.95
CA GLY A 47 14.84 26.34 -4.94
C GLY A 47 15.57 26.78 -6.21
N THR A 48 16.91 26.84 -6.21
CA THR A 48 17.69 27.15 -7.42
C THR A 48 17.92 25.93 -8.31
N LEU A 49 17.65 24.71 -7.82
CA LEU A 49 17.79 23.49 -8.61
C LEU A 49 16.64 23.36 -9.63
N HIS A 50 16.85 22.60 -10.71
CA HIS A 50 15.81 22.29 -11.69
C HIS A 50 14.57 21.67 -11.01
N PRO A 51 13.32 22.04 -11.35
CA PRO A 51 12.12 21.54 -10.68
C PRO A 51 12.02 20.00 -10.64
N SER A 52 12.41 19.32 -11.72
CA SER A 52 12.47 17.85 -11.75
C SER A 52 13.47 17.28 -10.74
N LEU A 53 14.67 17.89 -10.60
CA LEU A 53 15.66 17.47 -9.60
C LEU A 53 15.15 17.70 -8.18
N GLN A 54 14.40 18.78 -7.95
CA GLN A 54 13.75 19.00 -6.66
C GLN A 54 12.76 17.88 -6.33
N LEU A 55 11.90 17.50 -7.28
CA LEU A 55 10.91 16.42 -7.09
C LEU A 55 11.57 15.06 -6.88
N ILE A 56 12.62 14.75 -7.65
CA ILE A 56 13.42 13.52 -7.50
C ILE A 56 14.07 13.50 -6.11
N GLY A 57 14.77 14.57 -5.71
CA GLY A 57 15.40 14.67 -4.40
C GLY A 57 14.41 14.51 -3.24
N LEU A 58 13.21 15.08 -3.38
CA LEU A 58 12.09 14.91 -2.44
C LEU A 58 11.48 13.50 -2.42
N GLN A 59 11.85 12.62 -3.35
CA GLN A 59 11.36 11.25 -3.45
C GLN A 59 12.43 10.20 -3.13
N LEU A 60 13.73 10.54 -3.22
CA LEU A 60 14.86 9.66 -2.90
C LEU A 60 14.89 9.14 -1.46
N TRP A 61 14.13 9.74 -0.54
CA TRP A 61 13.98 9.19 0.81
C TRP A 61 13.32 7.79 0.81
N MET A 62 12.45 7.48 -0.17
CA MET A 62 11.78 6.17 -0.26
C MET A 62 12.78 5.02 -0.46
N PRO A 63 13.61 4.99 -1.53
CA PRO A 63 14.58 3.91 -1.72
C PRO A 63 15.58 3.82 -0.57
N LEU A 64 16.06 4.95 -0.03
CA LEU A 64 16.92 4.95 1.15
C LEU A 64 16.24 4.31 2.36
N PHE A 65 14.97 4.65 2.60
CA PHE A 65 14.16 4.06 3.65
C PHE A 65 13.98 2.55 3.46
N PHE A 66 13.79 2.07 2.24
CA PHE A 66 13.74 0.63 1.95
C PHE A 66 15.04 -0.07 2.29
N ILE A 67 16.18 0.46 1.83
CA ILE A 67 17.50 -0.13 2.10
C ILE A 67 17.75 -0.21 3.61
N VAL A 68 17.52 0.88 4.33
CA VAL A 68 17.69 0.93 5.80
C VAL A 68 16.72 -0.02 6.50
N GLY A 69 15.44 -0.03 6.09
CA GLY A 69 14.41 -0.88 6.67
C GLY A 69 14.71 -2.37 6.51
N PHE A 70 15.11 -2.82 5.31
CA PHE A 70 15.49 -4.21 5.07
C PHE A 70 16.74 -4.60 5.87
N CYS A 71 17.78 -3.77 5.91
CA CYS A 71 18.97 -4.08 6.72
C CYS A 71 18.62 -4.17 8.21
N LEU A 72 17.91 -3.18 8.76
CA LEU A 72 17.63 -3.13 10.20
C LEU A 72 16.56 -4.11 10.67
N CYS A 73 15.58 -4.46 9.84
CA CYS A 73 14.50 -5.35 10.27
C CYS A 73 14.74 -6.80 9.82
N TYR A 74 15.35 -7.04 8.66
CA TYR A 74 15.42 -8.39 8.09
C TYR A 74 16.79 -8.99 8.32
N VAL A 75 17.86 -8.26 7.98
CA VAL A 75 19.23 -8.75 8.23
C VAL A 75 19.44 -8.88 9.73
N PHE A 76 19.10 -7.87 10.52
CA PHE A 76 19.20 -7.97 11.98
C PHE A 76 18.40 -9.15 12.56
N ALA A 77 17.15 -9.37 12.12
CA ALA A 77 16.33 -10.45 12.69
C ALA A 77 16.74 -11.86 12.23
N PHE A 78 17.28 -12.00 11.01
CA PHE A 78 17.52 -13.32 10.40
C PHE A 78 19.00 -13.70 10.23
N HIS A 79 19.96 -12.80 10.49
CA HIS A 79 21.38 -13.12 10.28
C HIS A 79 21.93 -14.21 11.22
N ALA A 80 21.40 -14.29 12.46
CA ALA A 80 21.85 -15.24 13.47
C ALA A 80 20.72 -15.59 14.45
N PRO A 81 19.67 -16.31 14.02
CA PRO A 81 18.61 -16.76 14.91
C PRO A 81 19.17 -17.82 15.87
N HIS A 82 19.19 -17.51 17.15
CA HIS A 82 19.59 -18.45 18.21
C HIS A 82 18.37 -18.86 19.05
N PRO A 83 18.25 -20.15 19.44
CA PRO A 83 17.23 -20.57 20.38
C PRO A 83 17.39 -19.85 21.73
N HIS A 84 16.31 -19.23 22.20
CA HIS A 84 16.24 -18.60 23.51
C HIS A 84 14.99 -19.09 24.24
N ASP A 85 15.20 -19.80 25.35
CA ASP A 85 14.15 -20.33 26.21
C ASP A 85 13.04 -21.08 25.45
N VAL A 86 13.42 -21.95 24.52
CA VAL A 86 12.47 -22.75 23.74
C VAL A 86 11.72 -23.72 24.66
N PRO A 87 10.38 -23.65 24.75
CA PRO A 87 9.61 -24.43 25.70
C PRO A 87 9.44 -25.88 25.21
N ILE A 88 9.92 -26.83 26.00
CA ILE A 88 9.82 -28.27 25.77
C ILE A 88 8.86 -28.87 26.78
N ALA A 89 7.85 -29.61 26.31
CA ALA A 89 6.98 -30.37 27.20
C ALA A 89 7.66 -31.69 27.60
N LEU A 90 7.98 -31.86 28.86
CA LEU A 90 8.55 -33.09 29.41
C LEU A 90 7.43 -33.90 30.08
N ILE A 91 7.17 -35.12 29.60
CA ILE A 91 6.19 -36.00 30.24
C ILE A 91 6.84 -36.64 31.47
N GLY A 92 6.25 -36.42 32.65
CA GLY A 92 6.83 -36.85 33.93
C GLY A 92 8.07 -36.03 34.32
N SER A 93 9.12 -36.71 34.76
CA SER A 93 10.36 -36.08 35.23
C SER A 93 11.60 -36.84 34.77
N ASP A 94 12.59 -36.12 34.24
CA ASP A 94 13.92 -36.66 33.93
C ASP A 94 14.99 -35.61 34.31
N PRO A 95 15.39 -35.55 35.59
CA PRO A 95 16.37 -34.58 36.06
C PRO A 95 17.74 -34.74 35.39
N THR A 96 18.11 -35.96 35.03
CA THR A 96 19.39 -36.26 34.36
C THR A 96 19.45 -35.67 32.97
N PHE A 97 18.39 -35.84 32.18
CA PHE A 97 18.29 -35.24 30.85
C PHE A 97 18.25 -33.71 30.92
N VAL A 98 17.43 -33.14 31.82
CA VAL A 98 17.34 -31.68 31.98
C VAL A 98 18.69 -31.08 32.36
N GLN A 99 19.44 -31.71 33.28
CA GLN A 99 20.78 -31.26 33.65
C GLN A 99 21.79 -31.40 32.51
N ALA A 100 21.72 -32.48 31.73
CA ALA A 100 22.61 -32.68 30.57
C ALA A 100 22.37 -31.59 29.50
N VAL A 101 21.11 -31.28 29.20
CA VAL A 101 20.75 -30.21 28.26
C VAL A 101 21.19 -28.85 28.80
N GLN A 102 20.93 -28.55 30.06
CA GLN A 102 21.35 -27.27 30.66
C GLN A 102 22.88 -27.09 30.66
N LYS A 103 23.64 -28.19 30.80
CA LYS A 103 25.11 -28.17 30.74
C LYS A 103 25.63 -28.00 29.32
N ALA A 104 25.00 -28.65 28.33
CA ALA A 104 25.44 -28.61 26.95
C ALA A 104 24.99 -27.34 26.21
N LEU A 105 23.79 -26.84 26.52
CA LEU A 105 23.04 -25.82 25.78
C LEU A 105 22.40 -24.82 26.77
N PRO A 106 23.23 -24.03 27.49
CA PRO A 106 22.74 -23.18 28.56
C PRO A 106 21.85 -22.03 28.02
N GLY A 107 20.60 -21.98 28.49
CA GLY A 107 19.66 -20.89 28.16
C GLY A 107 18.92 -21.05 26.82
N GLU A 108 19.09 -22.18 26.14
CA GLU A 108 18.42 -22.44 24.86
C GLU A 108 17.03 -23.07 25.03
N PHE A 109 16.83 -23.87 26.08
CA PHE A 109 15.62 -24.67 26.29
C PHE A 109 15.07 -24.54 27.71
N VAL A 110 13.74 -24.49 27.83
CA VAL A 110 13.02 -24.50 29.11
C VAL A 110 12.08 -25.69 29.15
N PHE A 111 12.16 -26.50 30.20
CA PHE A 111 11.33 -27.70 30.35
C PHE A 111 10.09 -27.41 31.21
N HIS A 112 8.93 -27.79 30.69
CA HIS A 112 7.67 -27.76 31.41
C HIS A 112 7.20 -29.20 31.62
N THR A 113 7.02 -29.61 32.88
CA THR A 113 6.58 -30.97 33.21
C THR A 113 5.08 -31.14 33.01
N TYR A 114 4.67 -32.23 32.37
CA TYR A 114 3.28 -32.60 32.14
C TYR A 114 3.01 -34.00 32.71
N ASP A 115 1.89 -34.14 33.40
CA ASP A 115 1.44 -35.44 33.92
C ASP A 115 0.74 -36.30 32.86
N SER A 116 0.31 -35.68 31.76
CA SER A 116 -0.48 -36.33 30.70
C SER A 116 0.12 -36.09 29.33
N LEU A 117 0.41 -37.18 28.62
CA LEU A 117 0.84 -37.16 27.22
C LEU A 117 -0.18 -36.48 26.31
N ALA A 118 -1.48 -36.65 26.58
CA ALA A 118 -2.53 -36.03 25.78
C ALA A 118 -2.52 -34.50 25.92
N ALA A 119 -2.28 -33.99 27.13
CA ALA A 119 -2.13 -32.56 27.37
C ALA A 119 -0.89 -32.00 26.66
N ALA A 120 0.25 -32.68 26.76
CA ALA A 120 1.47 -32.29 26.07
C ALA A 120 1.30 -32.25 24.53
N LYS A 121 0.66 -33.27 23.94
CA LYS A 121 0.39 -33.32 22.48
C LYS A 121 -0.50 -32.16 22.03
N ARG A 122 -1.56 -31.85 22.79
CA ARG A 122 -2.45 -30.72 22.49
C ARG A 122 -1.70 -29.38 22.53
N ASP A 123 -0.83 -29.18 23.51
CA ASP A 123 -0.13 -27.92 23.70
C ASP A 123 1.00 -27.74 22.66
N VAL A 124 1.57 -28.84 22.13
CA VAL A 124 2.44 -28.83 20.94
C VAL A 124 1.65 -28.45 19.68
N LEU A 125 0.46 -29.04 19.46
CA LEU A 125 -0.40 -28.68 18.31
C LEU A 125 -0.90 -27.24 18.36
N ALA A 126 -1.15 -26.71 19.56
CA ALA A 126 -1.56 -25.32 19.78
C ALA A 126 -0.40 -24.32 19.66
N GLY A 127 0.85 -24.79 19.61
CA GLY A 127 2.04 -23.94 19.51
C GLY A 127 2.53 -23.33 20.82
N ALA A 128 2.00 -23.79 21.96
CA ALA A 128 2.46 -23.37 23.29
C ALA A 128 3.79 -24.03 23.65
N MET A 129 4.01 -25.25 23.17
CA MET A 129 5.23 -26.04 23.35
C MET A 129 5.85 -26.33 21.98
N ALA A 130 7.18 -26.30 21.90
CA ALA A 130 7.92 -26.58 20.66
C ALA A 130 7.83 -28.06 20.26
N VAL A 131 8.12 -28.93 21.22
CA VAL A 131 8.18 -30.39 21.10
C VAL A 131 7.79 -30.98 22.47
N ALA A 132 7.21 -32.17 22.47
CA ALA A 132 7.02 -32.95 23.68
C ALA A 132 7.97 -34.16 23.71
N TYR A 133 8.54 -34.48 24.88
CA TYR A 133 9.43 -35.62 25.08
C TYR A 133 8.87 -36.54 26.16
N ASP A 134 8.76 -37.82 25.83
CA ASP A 134 8.41 -38.89 26.76
C ASP A 134 9.65 -39.73 27.07
N PRO A 135 10.27 -39.54 28.25
CA PRO A 135 11.43 -40.33 28.67
C PRO A 135 11.14 -41.83 28.82
N SER A 136 9.90 -42.21 29.13
CA SER A 136 9.54 -43.60 29.42
C SER A 136 9.57 -44.48 28.16
N ASN A 137 9.16 -43.90 27.02
CA ASN A 137 9.15 -44.56 25.72
C ASN A 137 10.30 -44.09 24.82
N ASN A 138 11.13 -43.16 25.30
CA ASN A 138 12.18 -42.49 24.55
C ASN A 138 11.68 -41.95 23.20
N GLU A 139 10.62 -41.12 23.24
CA GLU A 139 9.90 -40.64 22.06
C GLU A 139 9.68 -39.12 22.10
N PHE A 140 9.99 -38.44 20.99
CA PHE A 140 9.66 -37.04 20.78
C PHE A 140 8.40 -36.90 19.90
N PHE A 141 7.53 -35.96 20.26
CA PHE A 141 6.35 -35.58 19.50
C PHE A 141 6.50 -34.14 19.01
N LYS A 142 6.43 -33.94 17.69
CA LYS A 142 6.58 -32.63 17.03
C LYS A 142 5.38 -32.28 16.15
N ALA A 143 5.23 -31.00 15.82
CA ALA A 143 4.21 -30.49 14.90
C ALA A 143 4.84 -29.59 13.84
N SER A 144 5.28 -30.19 12.73
CA SER A 144 5.96 -29.50 11.62
C SER A 144 5.07 -28.45 10.95
N ALA A 145 3.76 -28.71 10.87
CA ALA A 145 2.80 -27.75 10.31
C ALA A 145 2.64 -26.47 11.14
N HIS A 146 2.88 -26.53 12.46
CA HIS A 146 2.89 -25.33 13.29
C HIS A 146 4.20 -24.57 13.13
N GLN A 147 5.35 -25.24 13.26
CA GLN A 147 6.64 -24.59 13.04
C GLN A 147 7.75 -25.54 12.56
N PHE A 148 8.02 -25.51 11.26
CA PHE A 148 8.97 -26.40 10.60
C PHE A 148 10.40 -26.31 11.17
N GLN A 149 10.93 -25.09 11.32
CA GLN A 149 12.32 -24.87 11.76
C GLN A 149 12.59 -25.50 13.13
N VAL A 150 11.68 -25.30 14.08
CA VAL A 150 11.78 -25.82 15.45
C VAL A 150 11.56 -27.33 15.48
N ALA A 151 10.52 -27.80 14.78
CA ALA A 151 10.17 -29.21 14.70
C ALA A 151 11.30 -30.06 14.06
N SER A 152 12.18 -29.43 13.26
CA SER A 152 13.34 -30.08 12.67
C SER A 152 14.59 -29.97 13.56
N LEU A 153 14.89 -28.78 14.08
CA LEU A 153 16.12 -28.53 14.84
C LEU A 153 16.08 -29.16 16.24
N VAL A 154 14.98 -28.94 16.99
CA VAL A 154 14.92 -29.27 18.41
C VAL A 154 15.07 -30.78 18.67
N PRO A 155 14.32 -31.67 18.00
CA PRO A 155 14.51 -33.11 18.21
C PRO A 155 15.93 -33.57 17.85
N ALA A 156 16.53 -33.02 16.80
CA ALA A 156 17.89 -33.37 16.39
C ALA A 156 18.92 -32.97 17.46
N THR A 157 18.85 -31.73 17.94
CA THR A 157 19.76 -31.21 18.99
C THR A 157 19.60 -31.98 20.30
N LEU A 158 18.37 -32.20 20.77
CA LEU A 158 18.13 -32.92 22.02
C LEU A 158 18.48 -34.42 21.92
N SER A 159 18.25 -35.04 20.76
CA SER A 159 18.69 -36.42 20.51
C SER A 159 20.21 -36.55 20.56
N ALA A 160 20.95 -35.57 20.04
CA ALA A 160 22.41 -35.56 20.13
C ALA A 160 22.88 -35.53 21.60
N VAL A 161 22.25 -34.72 22.46
CA VAL A 161 22.55 -34.70 23.90
C VAL A 161 22.24 -36.04 24.56
N LEU A 162 21.07 -36.63 24.27
CA LEU A 162 20.67 -37.94 24.81
C LEU A 162 21.67 -39.04 24.44
N THR A 163 22.06 -39.10 23.15
CA THR A 163 23.05 -40.09 22.68
C THR A 163 24.44 -39.88 23.29
N ALA A 164 24.86 -38.63 23.51
CA ALA A 164 26.12 -38.33 24.20
C ALA A 164 26.11 -38.78 25.67
N THR A 165 24.93 -38.87 26.29
CA THR A 165 24.74 -39.42 27.65
C THR A 165 24.53 -40.94 27.69
N GLY A 166 24.57 -41.61 26.54
CA GLY A 166 24.43 -43.07 26.43
C GLY A 166 22.98 -43.57 26.27
N VAL A 167 22.01 -42.67 26.08
CA VAL A 167 20.62 -43.04 25.78
C VAL A 167 20.49 -43.38 24.29
N ALA A 168 19.69 -44.40 23.96
CA ALA A 168 19.44 -44.76 22.56
C ALA A 168 18.79 -43.60 21.79
N THR A 169 18.96 -43.57 20.46
CA THR A 169 18.35 -42.53 19.62
C THR A 169 16.82 -42.52 19.79
N PRO A 170 16.22 -41.40 20.21
CA PRO A 170 14.79 -41.30 20.45
C PRO A 170 13.98 -41.49 19.16
N LYS A 171 12.80 -42.11 19.28
CA LYS A 171 11.84 -42.16 18.18
C LYS A 171 11.22 -40.78 17.99
N ILE A 172 11.00 -40.36 16.74
CA ILE A 172 10.36 -39.08 16.42
C ILE A 172 9.00 -39.35 15.79
N THR A 173 7.94 -38.87 16.43
CA THR A 173 6.56 -38.96 15.96
C THR A 173 6.03 -37.59 15.59
N GLU A 174 5.52 -37.50 14.37
CA GLU A 174 4.90 -36.29 13.83
C GLU A 174 3.41 -36.25 14.17
N LEU A 175 2.98 -35.20 14.86
CA LEU A 175 1.57 -34.97 15.23
C LEU A 175 0.80 -34.25 14.13
N ALA A 176 1.46 -33.36 13.39
CA ALA A 176 0.87 -32.56 12.33
C ALA A 176 1.89 -32.31 11.21
N ALA A 177 1.91 -33.22 10.24
CA ALA A 177 2.80 -33.14 9.10
C ALA A 177 2.39 -31.99 8.17
N LEU A 178 3.38 -31.39 7.51
CA LEU A 178 3.14 -30.43 6.44
C LEU A 178 2.62 -31.15 5.18
N PRO A 179 1.75 -30.50 4.40
CA PRO A 179 1.31 -31.04 3.13
C PRO A 179 2.44 -30.99 2.08
N SER A 180 2.36 -31.84 1.06
CA SER A 180 3.37 -31.93 -0.01
C SER A 180 3.52 -30.67 -0.86
N TYR A 181 2.55 -29.76 -0.82
CA TYR A 181 2.56 -28.48 -1.55
C TYR A 181 3.13 -27.31 -0.73
N ASP A 182 3.47 -27.52 0.56
CA ASP A 182 4.18 -26.54 1.40
C ASP A 182 5.17 -27.25 2.33
N GLU A 183 6.26 -27.77 1.77
CA GLU A 183 7.25 -28.59 2.49
C GLU A 183 7.91 -27.86 3.68
N TYR A 184 7.95 -26.52 3.65
CA TYR A 184 8.61 -25.69 4.65
C TYR A 184 7.64 -24.90 5.55
N GLY A 185 6.32 -25.00 5.32
CA GLY A 185 5.32 -24.25 6.10
C GLY A 185 5.37 -22.74 5.88
N THR A 186 5.88 -22.28 4.73
CA THR A 186 6.16 -20.85 4.47
C THR A 186 5.02 -20.13 3.77
N VAL A 187 4.07 -20.86 3.18
CA VAL A 187 2.94 -20.28 2.44
C VAL A 187 2.12 -19.31 3.30
N PRO A 188 1.75 -19.62 4.57
CA PRO A 188 1.01 -18.68 5.41
C PRO A 188 1.70 -17.33 5.61
N MET A 189 3.04 -17.33 5.70
CA MET A 189 3.82 -16.10 5.85
C MET A 189 3.76 -15.24 4.59
N TYR A 190 3.91 -15.83 3.40
CA TYR A 190 3.84 -15.08 2.14
C TYR A 190 2.43 -14.57 1.84
N VAL A 191 1.40 -15.36 2.18
CA VAL A 191 0.00 -14.94 2.05
C VAL A 191 -0.32 -13.79 3.01
N MET A 192 0.12 -13.86 4.26
CA MET A 192 0.07 -12.74 5.21
C MET A 192 0.74 -11.49 4.62
N LEU A 193 1.95 -11.63 4.07
CA LEU A 193 2.68 -10.50 3.47
C LEU A 193 1.89 -9.86 2.32
N ALA A 194 1.28 -10.68 1.46
CA ALA A 194 0.44 -10.20 0.37
C ALA A 194 -0.79 -9.43 0.89
N TRP A 195 -1.45 -9.91 1.94
CA TRP A 195 -2.58 -9.23 2.56
C TRP A 195 -2.17 -7.91 3.24
N CYS A 196 -1.02 -7.90 3.94
CA CYS A 196 -0.44 -6.68 4.50
C CYS A 196 -0.21 -5.61 3.44
N ILE A 197 0.47 -5.98 2.34
CA ILE A 197 0.78 -5.08 1.23
C ILE A 197 -0.53 -4.57 0.60
N GLY A 198 -1.51 -5.44 0.38
CA GLY A 198 -2.82 -5.08 -0.16
C GLY A 198 -3.53 -4.01 0.68
N GLY A 199 -3.68 -4.24 1.99
CA GLY A 199 -4.34 -3.31 2.90
C GLY A 199 -3.59 -1.99 3.06
N TYR A 200 -2.27 -2.06 3.17
CA TYR A 200 -1.41 -0.90 3.25
C TYR A 200 -1.47 -0.03 1.98
N MET A 201 -1.29 -0.61 0.78
CA MET A 201 -1.17 0.17 -0.45
C MET A 201 -2.46 0.90 -0.79
N VAL A 202 -3.62 0.25 -0.64
CA VAL A 202 -4.93 0.88 -0.85
C VAL A 202 -5.07 2.10 0.05
N ALA A 203 -4.83 1.95 1.36
CA ALA A 203 -4.97 3.04 2.30
C ALA A 203 -3.91 4.13 2.13
N MET A 204 -2.68 3.77 1.75
CA MET A 204 -1.62 4.72 1.44
C MET A 204 -2.02 5.62 0.27
N PHE A 205 -2.52 5.06 -0.84
CA PHE A 205 -2.95 5.87 -1.99
C PHE A 205 -4.17 6.73 -1.65
N ILE A 206 -5.10 6.22 -0.84
CA ILE A 206 -6.20 7.06 -0.31
C ILE A 206 -5.66 8.19 0.56
N GLY A 207 -4.63 7.95 1.38
CA GLY A 207 -4.00 8.97 2.21
C GLY A 207 -3.29 10.04 1.39
N ILE A 208 -2.61 9.67 0.31
CA ILE A 208 -1.84 10.57 -0.55
C ILE A 208 -2.73 11.32 -1.55
N MET A 209 -3.62 10.61 -2.25
CA MET A 209 -4.41 11.12 -3.39
C MET A 209 -5.88 11.36 -3.03
N GLY A 210 -6.39 10.73 -1.98
CA GLY A 210 -7.81 10.79 -1.62
C GLY A 210 -8.25 12.06 -0.91
N GLY A 211 -7.38 13.07 -0.77
CA GLY A 211 -7.66 14.37 -0.14
C GLY A 211 -9.03 14.97 -0.48
N PRO A 212 -9.41 15.08 -1.78
CA PRO A 212 -10.71 15.62 -2.20
C PRO A 212 -11.92 14.71 -1.98
N LEU A 213 -11.71 13.41 -1.78
CA LEU A 213 -12.80 12.43 -1.67
C LEU A 213 -13.60 12.61 -0.39
N ARG A 214 -14.92 12.43 -0.49
CA ARG A 214 -15.81 12.34 0.69
C ARG A 214 -15.42 11.13 1.52
N HIS A 215 -15.58 11.26 2.84
CA HIS A 215 -15.24 10.20 3.79
C HIS A 215 -15.87 8.84 3.47
N ARG A 216 -17.16 8.81 3.11
CA ARG A 216 -17.88 7.59 2.73
C ARG A 216 -17.25 6.89 1.52
N VAL A 217 -16.75 7.66 0.55
CA VAL A 217 -16.09 7.11 -0.64
C VAL A 217 -14.76 6.48 -0.26
N ARG A 218 -13.97 7.13 0.61
CA ARG A 218 -12.72 6.54 1.13
C ARG A 218 -12.97 5.20 1.83
N MET A 219 -13.99 5.14 2.69
CA MET A 219 -14.38 3.90 3.37
C MET A 219 -14.85 2.83 2.37
N ALA A 220 -15.67 3.21 1.40
CA ALA A 220 -16.12 2.29 0.35
C ALA A 220 -14.94 1.73 -0.46
N VAL A 221 -13.94 2.55 -0.81
CA VAL A 221 -12.73 2.08 -1.51
C VAL A 221 -11.92 1.11 -0.64
N ILE A 222 -11.78 1.35 0.66
CA ILE A 222 -11.08 0.40 1.57
C ILE A 222 -11.84 -0.93 1.63
N VAL A 223 -13.16 -0.89 1.82
CA VAL A 223 -13.98 -2.09 1.99
C VAL A 223 -14.11 -2.89 0.69
N VAL A 224 -14.48 -2.24 -0.41
CA VAL A 224 -14.67 -2.89 -1.72
C VAL A 224 -13.34 -3.24 -2.35
N GLY A 225 -12.37 -2.32 -2.32
CA GLY A 225 -11.01 -2.59 -2.79
C GLY A 225 -10.36 -3.73 -2.02
N GLY A 226 -10.58 -3.78 -0.69
CA GLY A 226 -10.11 -4.89 0.13
C GLY A 226 -10.74 -6.23 -0.22
N LEU A 227 -12.03 -6.25 -0.59
CA LEU A 227 -12.71 -7.46 -1.04
C LEU A 227 -12.15 -7.95 -2.38
N ILE A 228 -11.95 -7.03 -3.34
CA ILE A 228 -11.38 -7.35 -4.64
C ILE A 228 -9.95 -7.91 -4.47
N ILE A 229 -9.12 -7.25 -3.66
CA ILE A 229 -7.76 -7.71 -3.40
C ILE A 229 -7.78 -9.08 -2.70
N SER A 230 -8.65 -9.27 -1.72
CA SER A 230 -8.82 -10.56 -1.04
C SER A 230 -9.18 -11.68 -2.02
N LEU A 231 -10.12 -11.43 -2.94
CA LEU A 231 -10.50 -12.39 -3.97
C LEU A 231 -9.32 -12.71 -4.88
N ILE A 232 -8.58 -11.69 -5.34
CA ILE A 232 -7.41 -11.89 -6.21
C ILE A 232 -6.32 -12.66 -5.49
N THR A 233 -5.92 -12.26 -4.28
CA THR A 233 -4.81 -12.89 -3.56
C THR A 233 -5.12 -14.34 -3.21
N ASN A 234 -6.33 -14.65 -2.75
CA ASN A 234 -6.71 -16.03 -2.42
C ASN A 234 -6.99 -16.90 -3.66
N THR A 235 -7.46 -16.32 -4.76
CA THR A 235 -7.59 -17.05 -6.03
C THR A 235 -6.22 -17.37 -6.62
N LEU A 236 -5.27 -16.43 -6.53
CA LEU A 236 -3.89 -16.67 -6.95
C LEU A 236 -3.21 -17.72 -6.06
N ALA A 237 -3.28 -17.56 -4.73
CA ALA A 237 -2.63 -18.47 -3.79
C ALA A 237 -3.24 -19.89 -3.80
N GLY A 238 -4.55 -20.01 -3.94
CA GLY A 238 -5.24 -21.29 -3.99
C GLY A 238 -5.32 -21.85 -5.42
N PRO A 239 -6.40 -21.61 -6.17
CA PRO A 239 -6.64 -22.22 -7.48
C PRO A 239 -5.55 -22.07 -8.54
N VAL A 240 -4.84 -20.94 -8.61
CA VAL A 240 -3.88 -20.69 -9.70
C VAL A 240 -2.51 -21.27 -9.42
N VAL A 241 -1.95 -20.98 -8.24
CA VAL A 241 -0.62 -21.48 -7.83
C VAL A 241 -0.69 -22.88 -7.23
N GLY A 242 -1.81 -23.24 -6.61
CA GLY A 242 -1.96 -24.52 -5.90
C GLY A 242 -1.27 -24.55 -4.53
N ALA A 243 -0.96 -23.38 -3.94
CA ALA A 243 -0.24 -23.32 -2.66
C ALA A 243 -1.17 -23.57 -1.45
N ILE A 244 -2.49 -23.37 -1.62
CA ILE A 244 -3.49 -23.65 -0.59
C ILE A 244 -4.65 -24.44 -1.18
N HIS A 245 -5.01 -25.54 -0.53
CA HIS A 245 -6.13 -26.39 -0.92
C HIS A 245 -7.26 -26.29 0.10
N GLY A 246 -8.50 -26.16 -0.40
CA GLY A 246 -9.69 -26.00 0.45
C GLY A 246 -9.78 -24.61 1.09
N HIS A 247 -10.83 -24.39 1.89
CA HIS A 247 -11.04 -23.20 2.72
C HIS A 247 -11.04 -21.84 2.01
N TRP A 248 -11.30 -21.82 0.69
CA TRP A 248 -11.22 -20.60 -0.12
C TRP A 248 -12.13 -19.47 0.40
N ILE A 249 -13.38 -19.80 0.77
CA ILE A 249 -14.34 -18.81 1.28
C ILE A 249 -13.85 -18.24 2.63
N GLU A 250 -13.39 -19.08 3.56
CA GLU A 250 -12.92 -18.61 4.86
C GLU A 250 -11.69 -17.74 4.72
N LEU A 251 -10.74 -18.12 3.87
CA LEU A 251 -9.54 -17.33 3.61
C LEU A 251 -9.86 -16.00 2.94
N VAL A 252 -10.83 -15.95 2.02
CA VAL A 252 -11.31 -14.70 1.44
C VAL A 252 -11.91 -13.78 2.51
N LEU A 253 -12.72 -14.32 3.43
CA LEU A 253 -13.32 -13.51 4.49
C LEU A 253 -12.28 -13.01 5.51
N ILE A 254 -11.35 -13.88 5.91
CA ILE A 254 -10.26 -13.52 6.83
C ILE A 254 -9.36 -12.47 6.20
N ALA A 255 -8.92 -12.69 4.95
CA ALA A 255 -8.10 -11.74 4.21
C ALA A 255 -8.81 -10.40 4.04
N TRP A 256 -10.10 -10.42 3.70
CA TRP A 256 -10.89 -9.19 3.58
C TRP A 256 -10.94 -8.41 4.89
N GLY A 257 -11.22 -9.09 6.00
CA GLY A 257 -11.22 -8.49 7.33
C GLY A 257 -9.88 -7.84 7.68
N TRP A 258 -8.77 -8.53 7.45
CA TRP A 258 -7.42 -8.02 7.71
C TRP A 258 -7.03 -6.86 6.80
N ILE A 259 -7.29 -6.96 5.49
CA ILE A 259 -7.02 -5.90 4.52
C ILE A 259 -7.80 -4.63 4.89
N VAL A 260 -9.06 -4.78 5.33
CA VAL A 260 -9.88 -3.66 5.81
C VAL A 260 -9.33 -3.11 7.13
N ALA A 261 -8.99 -3.95 8.10
CA ALA A 261 -8.44 -3.50 9.39
C ALA A 261 -7.14 -2.71 9.23
N ILE A 262 -6.21 -3.24 8.42
CA ILE A 262 -4.95 -2.55 8.08
C ILE A 262 -5.26 -1.27 7.32
N GLY A 263 -6.16 -1.33 6.33
CA GLY A 263 -6.54 -0.16 5.54
C GLY A 263 -7.13 0.97 6.39
N LEU A 264 -7.99 0.64 7.35
CA LEU A 264 -8.55 1.59 8.31
C LEU A 264 -7.47 2.18 9.23
N ALA A 265 -6.57 1.35 9.75
CA ALA A 265 -5.47 1.79 10.60
C ALA A 265 -4.52 2.76 9.87
N VAL A 266 -4.08 2.40 8.66
CA VAL A 266 -3.21 3.23 7.82
C VAL A 266 -3.90 4.52 7.40
N ASN A 267 -5.15 4.46 6.97
CA ASN A 267 -5.91 5.65 6.60
C ASN A 267 -6.20 6.55 7.81
N GLY A 268 -6.41 6.00 9.00
CA GLY A 268 -6.52 6.77 10.24
C GLY A 268 -5.21 7.51 10.57
N LEU A 269 -4.09 6.80 10.47
CA LEU A 269 -2.76 7.35 10.73
C LEU A 269 -2.36 8.44 9.69
N SER A 270 -2.85 8.34 8.46
CA SER A 270 -2.54 9.29 7.38
C SER A 270 -2.95 10.73 7.71
N TYR A 271 -3.95 10.95 8.57
CA TYR A 271 -4.36 12.29 9.01
C TYR A 271 -3.30 13.01 9.85
N PHE A 272 -2.42 12.25 10.52
CA PHE A 272 -1.40 12.79 11.42
C PHE A 272 -0.06 12.98 10.72
N VAL A 273 0.35 11.97 9.94
CA VAL A 273 1.66 11.88 9.29
C VAL A 273 1.67 12.55 7.91
N GLY A 274 0.51 12.66 7.25
CA GLY A 274 0.40 13.25 5.91
C GLY A 274 1.09 12.41 4.84
N ARG A 275 1.83 13.04 3.91
CA ARG A 275 2.44 12.37 2.75
C ARG A 275 3.50 11.33 3.13
N PHE A 276 4.10 11.42 4.31
CA PHE A 276 5.07 10.44 4.80
C PHE A 276 4.41 9.17 5.38
N ILE A 277 3.08 9.00 5.27
CA ILE A 277 2.35 7.84 5.79
C ILE A 277 2.91 6.50 5.29
N ALA A 278 3.51 6.48 4.09
CA ALA A 278 4.15 5.30 3.54
C ALA A 278 5.21 4.71 4.49
N ALA A 279 6.03 5.54 5.14
CA ALA A 279 7.09 5.07 6.05
C ALA A 279 6.56 4.35 7.30
N PRO A 280 5.80 4.99 8.22
CA PRO A 280 5.36 4.32 9.44
C PRO A 280 4.40 3.17 9.15
N ALA A 281 3.58 3.26 8.10
CA ALA A 281 2.73 2.15 7.72
C ALA A 281 3.55 0.95 7.23
N MET A 282 4.58 1.16 6.40
CA MET A 282 5.48 0.09 5.98
C MET A 282 6.24 -0.50 7.18
N ILE A 283 6.72 0.33 8.12
CA ILE A 283 7.36 -0.15 9.35
C ILE A 283 6.41 -1.08 10.10
N CYS A 284 5.20 -0.63 10.41
CA CYS A 284 4.26 -1.37 11.25
C CYS A 284 3.70 -2.63 10.59
N PHE A 285 3.32 -2.57 9.31
CA PHE A 285 2.56 -3.64 8.65
C PHE A 285 3.41 -4.54 7.76
N VAL A 286 4.63 -4.13 7.41
CA VAL A 286 5.52 -4.93 6.55
C VAL A 286 6.81 -5.25 7.30
N PHE A 287 7.63 -4.24 7.61
CA PHE A 287 8.98 -4.49 8.10
C PHE A 287 9.04 -5.15 9.46
N LEU A 288 8.22 -4.70 10.41
CA LEU A 288 8.12 -5.33 11.72
C LEU A 288 7.21 -6.56 11.68
N SER A 289 6.26 -6.60 10.73
CA SER A 289 5.28 -7.66 10.69
C SER A 289 5.87 -9.00 10.29
N MET A 290 6.79 -9.03 9.32
CA MET A 290 7.36 -10.29 8.84
C MET A 290 8.25 -10.99 9.89
N PRO A 291 9.27 -10.34 10.49
CA PRO A 291 10.12 -11.01 11.48
C PRO A 291 9.36 -11.38 12.75
N SER A 292 8.41 -10.54 13.19
CA SER A 292 7.60 -10.81 14.38
C SER A 292 6.36 -11.67 14.11
N SER A 293 6.15 -12.16 12.88
CA SER A 293 4.94 -12.95 12.56
C SER A 293 4.96 -14.37 13.13
N GLY A 294 6.13 -14.92 13.47
CA GLY A 294 6.21 -16.36 13.76
C GLY A 294 6.10 -17.24 12.52
N GLY A 295 6.12 -16.67 11.31
CA GLY A 295 6.00 -17.39 10.04
C GLY A 295 7.29 -18.10 9.63
N ALA A 296 8.41 -17.37 9.54
CA ALA A 296 9.70 -17.94 9.16
C ALA A 296 10.38 -18.69 10.32
N TYR A 297 10.43 -18.04 11.47
CA TYR A 297 11.00 -18.55 12.71
C TYR A 297 10.02 -18.29 13.85
N PRO A 298 9.99 -19.14 14.89
CA PRO A 298 9.18 -18.88 16.08
C PRO A 298 9.69 -17.64 16.81
N LYS A 299 8.84 -17.08 17.69
CA LYS A 299 9.24 -15.99 18.58
C LYS A 299 10.47 -16.32 19.45
N TRP A 300 10.73 -17.59 19.75
CA TRP A 300 11.87 -18.05 20.56
C TRP A 300 13.23 -18.02 19.85
N PHE A 301 13.25 -17.83 18.53
CA PHE A 301 14.48 -17.75 17.73
C PHE A 301 14.79 -16.30 17.33
N MET A 302 13.90 -15.37 17.68
CA MET A 302 14.00 -13.98 17.28
C MET A 302 14.63 -13.16 18.40
N PRO A 303 15.57 -12.25 18.09
CA PRO A 303 16.11 -11.35 19.10
C PRO A 303 15.02 -10.42 19.63
N GLU A 304 15.15 -10.00 20.89
CA GLU A 304 14.40 -8.83 21.36
C GLU A 304 14.83 -7.60 20.54
N PRO A 305 13.90 -6.79 19.99
CA PRO A 305 12.50 -6.60 20.37
C PRO A 305 11.45 -7.40 19.56
N PHE A 306 11.86 -8.16 18.54
CA PHE A 306 10.92 -8.81 17.62
C PHE A 306 10.10 -9.92 18.29
N ALA A 307 10.69 -10.63 19.25
CA ALA A 307 10.01 -11.63 20.08
C ALA A 307 8.86 -11.03 20.88
N TRP A 308 9.07 -9.87 21.54
CA TRP A 308 8.03 -9.16 22.28
C TRP A 308 6.92 -8.66 21.34
N LEU A 309 7.33 -8.13 20.19
CA LEU A 309 6.42 -7.52 19.23
C LEU A 309 5.46 -8.55 18.60
N ASN A 310 5.81 -9.85 18.60
CA ASN A 310 4.92 -10.94 18.20
C ASN A 310 3.56 -10.90 18.92
N ASN A 311 3.46 -10.35 20.12
CA ASN A 311 2.19 -10.27 20.86
C ASN A 311 1.20 -9.24 20.28
N VAL A 312 1.69 -8.24 19.55
CA VAL A 312 0.89 -7.09 19.11
C VAL A 312 0.82 -6.98 17.58
N VAL A 313 1.87 -7.42 16.88
CA VAL A 313 1.98 -7.30 15.43
C VAL A 313 0.85 -8.05 14.72
N VAL A 314 0.30 -7.42 13.68
CA VAL A 314 -0.76 -8.02 12.85
C VAL A 314 -0.36 -9.37 12.27
N GLY A 315 0.92 -9.53 11.92
CA GLY A 315 1.44 -10.71 11.25
C GLY A 315 1.32 -11.98 12.06
N SER A 316 1.51 -11.92 13.38
CA SER A 316 1.41 -13.11 14.24
C SER A 316 -0.01 -13.65 14.28
N SER A 317 -0.97 -12.74 14.39
CA SER A 317 -2.39 -13.08 14.40
C SER A 317 -2.86 -13.61 13.04
N MET A 318 -2.36 -13.04 11.93
CA MET A 318 -2.67 -13.53 10.58
C MET A 318 -2.09 -14.91 10.30
N VAL A 319 -0.81 -15.13 10.59
CA VAL A 319 -0.15 -16.43 10.36
C VAL A 319 -0.83 -17.52 11.17
N ASP A 320 -1.15 -17.28 12.43
CA ASP A 320 -1.87 -18.24 13.27
C ASP A 320 -3.26 -18.56 12.73
N MET A 321 -4.02 -17.54 12.30
CA MET A 321 -5.34 -17.78 11.69
C MET A 321 -5.23 -18.61 10.41
N ILE A 322 -4.24 -18.36 9.56
CA ILE A 322 -4.04 -19.13 8.33
C ILE A 322 -3.62 -20.57 8.68
N LYS A 323 -2.66 -20.77 9.59
CA LYS A 323 -2.23 -22.11 10.03
C LYS A 323 -3.38 -22.88 10.69
N HIS A 324 -4.23 -22.22 11.46
CA HIS A 324 -5.41 -22.84 12.06
C HIS A 324 -6.40 -23.35 11.01
N GLN A 325 -6.69 -22.54 9.98
CA GLN A 325 -7.64 -22.92 8.93
C GLN A 325 -7.07 -23.92 7.92
N VAL A 326 -5.80 -23.78 7.53
CA VAL A 326 -5.21 -24.60 6.46
C VAL A 326 -4.60 -25.89 7.01
N TYR A 327 -3.98 -25.84 8.18
CA TYR A 327 -3.25 -26.97 8.76
C TYR A 327 -3.91 -27.56 10.03
N GLY A 328 -4.93 -26.90 10.59
CA GLY A 328 -5.58 -27.37 11.82
C GLY A 328 -4.71 -27.22 13.07
N VAL A 329 -3.68 -26.35 13.03
CA VAL A 329 -2.71 -26.15 14.11
C VAL A 329 -2.64 -24.69 14.55
N GLY A 330 -2.13 -24.46 15.76
CA GLY A 330 -2.04 -23.13 16.36
C GLY A 330 -3.29 -22.74 17.16
N PRO A 331 -3.26 -21.57 17.80
CA PRO A 331 -4.36 -21.10 18.63
C PRO A 331 -5.62 -20.86 17.78
N GLY A 332 -6.79 -20.98 18.42
CA GLY A 332 -8.07 -20.73 17.74
C GLY A 332 -8.20 -19.30 17.20
N PRO A 333 -9.20 -19.05 16.33
CA PRO A 333 -9.32 -17.79 15.58
C PRO A 333 -9.64 -16.57 16.45
N ALA A 334 -10.07 -16.79 17.70
CA ALA A 334 -10.48 -15.73 18.63
C ALA A 334 -9.40 -14.66 18.82
N ARG A 335 -8.13 -15.06 18.99
CA ARG A 335 -7.02 -14.11 19.18
C ARG A 335 -6.88 -13.20 17.96
N GLY A 336 -6.89 -13.79 16.76
CA GLY A 336 -6.74 -13.03 15.53
C GLY A 336 -7.93 -12.11 15.23
N LEU A 337 -9.15 -12.54 15.52
CA LEU A 337 -10.35 -11.71 15.41
C LEU A 337 -10.33 -10.52 16.38
N ILE A 338 -9.86 -10.71 17.61
CA ILE A 338 -9.70 -9.62 18.59
C ILE A 338 -8.65 -8.62 18.08
N THR A 339 -7.48 -9.09 17.65
CA THR A 339 -6.42 -8.20 17.10
C THR A 339 -6.94 -7.42 15.90
N MET A 340 -7.64 -8.09 14.98
CA MET A 340 -8.26 -7.46 13.81
C MET A 340 -9.26 -6.36 14.21
N ALA A 341 -10.13 -6.64 15.19
CA ALA A 341 -11.08 -5.66 15.72
C ALA A 341 -10.38 -4.47 16.40
N CYS A 342 -9.29 -4.73 17.14
CA CYS A 342 -8.48 -3.69 17.78
C CYS A 342 -7.84 -2.74 16.75
N TYR A 343 -7.25 -3.28 15.67
CA TYR A 343 -6.65 -2.47 14.61
C TYR A 343 -7.70 -1.67 13.82
N ALA A 344 -8.83 -2.31 13.48
CA ALA A 344 -9.95 -1.63 12.83
C ALA A 344 -10.50 -0.50 13.72
N GLY A 345 -10.72 -0.78 15.01
CA GLY A 345 -11.18 0.20 16.00
C GLY A 345 -10.21 1.35 16.20
N ALA A 346 -8.91 1.06 16.37
CA ALA A 346 -7.87 2.08 16.47
C ALA A 346 -7.81 2.97 15.22
N GLY A 347 -7.95 2.38 14.02
CA GLY A 347 -8.03 3.12 12.77
C GLY A 347 -9.22 4.07 12.70
N LEU A 348 -10.41 3.61 13.12
CA LEU A 348 -11.61 4.45 13.17
C LEU A 348 -11.47 5.60 14.17
N VAL A 349 -10.90 5.33 15.35
CA VAL A 349 -10.61 6.33 16.38
C VAL A 349 -9.62 7.38 15.86
N LEU A 350 -8.49 6.94 15.30
CA LEU A 350 -7.49 7.81 14.67
C LEU A 350 -8.12 8.65 13.56
N MET A 351 -9.00 8.08 12.76
CA MET A 351 -9.67 8.79 11.68
C MET A 351 -10.63 9.87 12.20
N TYR A 352 -11.39 9.57 13.27
CA TYR A 352 -12.31 10.54 13.90
C TYR A 352 -11.55 11.76 14.45
N PHE A 353 -10.52 11.52 15.27
CA PHE A 353 -9.71 12.60 15.85
C PHE A 353 -8.81 13.28 14.80
N GLY A 354 -8.28 12.50 13.87
CA GLY A 354 -7.42 12.94 12.79
C GLY A 354 -8.12 13.93 11.87
N LYS A 355 -9.40 13.70 11.54
CA LYS A 355 -10.21 14.65 10.76
C LYS A 355 -10.30 16.01 11.45
N MET A 356 -10.62 16.02 12.75
CA MET A 356 -10.73 17.26 13.53
C MET A 356 -9.41 18.04 13.55
N LEU A 357 -8.29 17.34 13.73
CA LEU A 357 -6.95 17.96 13.75
C LEU A 357 -6.52 18.44 12.36
N TRP A 358 -6.82 17.67 11.31
CA TRP A 358 -6.47 18.00 9.94
C TRP A 358 -7.20 19.25 9.45
N GLU A 359 -8.50 19.39 9.73
CA GLU A 359 -9.27 20.59 9.39
C GLU A 359 -8.68 21.84 10.07
N ARG A 360 -8.34 21.75 11.36
CA ARG A 360 -7.68 22.84 12.10
C ARG A 360 -6.32 23.22 11.51
N ARG A 361 -5.49 22.22 11.18
CA ARG A 361 -4.16 22.44 10.56
C ARG A 361 -4.29 23.05 9.17
N ARG A 362 -5.26 22.61 8.37
CA ARG A 362 -5.50 23.11 7.01
C ARG A 362 -5.98 24.55 7.01
N ILE A 363 -6.94 24.90 7.87
CA ILE A 363 -7.41 26.28 8.02
C ILE A 363 -6.23 27.18 8.43
N ARG A 364 -5.43 26.75 9.43
CA ARG A 364 -4.25 27.51 9.85
C ARG A 364 -3.24 27.67 8.72
N ALA A 365 -2.97 26.64 7.93
CA ALA A 365 -2.05 26.71 6.79
C ALA A 365 -2.53 27.70 5.71
N ILE A 366 -3.82 27.67 5.37
CA ILE A 366 -4.44 28.60 4.42
C ILE A 366 -4.35 30.04 4.94
N VAL A 367 -4.73 30.27 6.20
CA VAL A 367 -4.72 31.61 6.82
C VAL A 367 -3.29 32.16 6.95
N THR A 368 -2.30 31.31 7.19
CA THR A 368 -0.88 31.72 7.34
C THR A 368 -0.11 31.75 6.02
N GLY A 369 -0.74 31.41 4.89
CA GLY A 369 -0.07 31.33 3.58
C GLY A 369 1.08 30.33 3.56
N ARG A 370 1.05 29.29 4.42
CA ARG A 370 2.23 28.46 4.64
C ARG A 370 2.37 27.36 3.57
N THR A 371 3.29 27.49 2.62
CA THR A 371 3.61 26.44 1.62
C THR A 371 4.74 25.50 2.09
N THR A 372 4.80 24.31 1.48
CA THR A 372 5.86 23.30 1.66
C THR A 372 6.81 23.27 0.46
N MET A 373 8.06 22.82 0.64
CA MET A 373 9.02 22.68 -0.47
C MET A 373 8.48 21.83 -1.63
N PHE A 374 7.71 20.78 -1.32
CA PHE A 374 7.09 19.94 -2.34
C PHE A 374 6.01 20.67 -3.13
N GLN A 375 5.19 21.50 -2.47
CA GLN A 375 4.19 22.32 -3.17
C GLN A 375 4.87 23.38 -4.06
N ASP A 376 5.94 24.00 -3.59
CA ASP A 376 6.71 24.95 -4.39
C ASP A 376 7.32 24.24 -5.60
N ALA A 377 7.97 23.10 -5.40
CA ALA A 377 8.58 22.30 -6.46
C ALA A 377 7.53 21.82 -7.49
N GLN A 378 6.34 21.38 -7.05
CA GLN A 378 5.24 21.02 -7.95
C GLN A 378 4.71 22.22 -8.74
N THR A 379 4.65 23.39 -8.12
CA THR A 379 4.20 24.62 -8.78
C THR A 379 5.22 25.07 -9.82
N ALA A 380 6.50 25.10 -9.45
CA ALA A 380 7.61 25.41 -10.35
C ALA A 380 7.70 24.42 -11.51
N ASN A 381 7.51 23.12 -11.24
CA ASN A 381 7.51 22.10 -12.29
C ASN A 381 6.32 22.25 -13.24
N ARG A 382 5.14 22.58 -12.73
CA ARG A 382 3.95 22.85 -13.57
C ARG A 382 4.17 24.08 -14.45
N GLU A 383 4.74 25.14 -13.91
CA GLU A 383 5.06 26.35 -14.66
C GLU A 383 6.12 26.10 -15.73
N PHE A 384 7.18 25.35 -15.38
CA PHE A 384 8.23 24.96 -16.30
C PHE A 384 7.70 24.12 -17.47
N LEU A 385 6.92 23.07 -17.18
CA LEU A 385 6.28 22.25 -18.20
C LEU A 385 5.26 23.05 -19.03
N GLY A 386 4.58 24.03 -18.43
CA GLY A 386 3.71 24.95 -19.13
C GLY A 386 4.48 25.77 -20.17
N LYS A 387 5.61 26.39 -19.78
CA LYS A 387 6.47 27.16 -20.69
C LYS A 387 7.05 26.29 -21.81
N GLN A 388 7.54 25.09 -21.51
CA GLN A 388 8.02 24.16 -22.53
C GLN A 388 6.92 23.79 -23.53
N ARG A 389 5.73 23.45 -23.02
CA ARG A 389 4.55 23.18 -23.86
C ARG A 389 4.23 24.38 -24.74
N ASP A 390 4.23 25.60 -24.20
CA ASP A 390 3.88 26.80 -24.96
C ASP A 390 4.93 27.09 -26.05
N VAL A 391 6.22 26.92 -25.76
CA VAL A 391 7.31 27.02 -26.76
C VAL A 391 7.16 25.96 -27.86
N GLU A 392 6.82 24.72 -27.49
CA GLU A 392 6.64 23.63 -28.46
C GLU A 392 5.39 23.83 -29.32
N LEU A 393 4.30 24.33 -28.73
CA LEU A 393 3.11 24.73 -29.47
C LEU A 393 3.46 25.86 -30.44
N GLU A 394 4.17 26.90 -30.00
CA GLU A 394 4.59 28.01 -30.87
C GLU A 394 5.48 27.54 -32.03
N ARG A 395 6.38 26.58 -31.79
CA ARG A 395 7.20 25.94 -32.84
C ARG A 395 6.32 25.30 -33.91
N HIS A 396 5.25 24.62 -33.52
CA HIS A 396 4.29 24.02 -34.44
C HIS A 396 3.19 24.97 -34.92
N GLY A 397 3.36 26.28 -34.74
CA GLY A 397 2.39 27.28 -35.18
C GLY A 397 1.07 27.18 -34.43
N LEU A 398 1.09 26.81 -33.15
CA LEU A 398 -0.06 26.71 -32.26
C LEU A 398 0.14 27.63 -31.04
N SER A 399 -0.93 28.23 -30.52
CA SER A 399 -0.93 28.93 -29.23
C SER A 399 -2.00 28.37 -28.31
N SER A 400 -1.69 28.23 -27.01
CA SER A 400 -2.67 27.83 -26.00
C SER A 400 -3.29 29.08 -25.38
N THR A 401 -4.62 29.19 -25.44
CA THR A 401 -5.37 30.19 -24.65
C THR A 401 -5.35 29.83 -23.16
N GLU A 402 -5.61 30.80 -22.27
CA GLU A 402 -5.70 30.59 -20.80
C GLU A 402 -6.72 29.50 -20.40
N THR A 403 -7.71 29.23 -21.25
CA THR A 403 -8.72 28.18 -21.07
C THR A 403 -8.28 26.78 -21.55
N GLY A 404 -7.08 26.66 -22.13
CA GLY A 404 -6.53 25.40 -22.66
C GLY A 404 -6.94 25.08 -24.09
N THR A 405 -7.57 26.03 -24.81
CA THR A 405 -7.95 25.87 -26.21
C THR A 405 -6.78 26.21 -27.13
N LEU A 406 -6.46 25.34 -28.09
CA LEU A 406 -5.39 25.55 -29.08
C LEU A 406 -5.88 26.44 -30.24
N GLN A 407 -5.11 27.46 -30.60
CA GLN A 407 -5.31 28.30 -31.78
C GLN A 407 -4.15 28.13 -32.75
N VAL A 408 -4.42 28.14 -34.05
CA VAL A 408 -3.37 28.06 -35.08
C VAL A 408 -2.83 29.46 -35.34
N LEU A 409 -1.51 29.63 -35.21
CA LEU A 409 -0.78 30.86 -35.46
C LEU A 409 -0.40 31.05 -36.94
N ARG A 410 -0.18 29.98 -37.75
CA ARG A 410 0.21 30.07 -39.19
C ARG A 410 -0.23 28.88 -40.07
N ASP A 411 -0.37 29.09 -41.40
CA ASP A 411 -0.86 28.12 -42.40
C ASP A 411 0.23 27.20 -43.04
N SER A 412 -0.24 26.00 -43.40
CA SER A 412 0.22 24.83 -44.19
C SER A 412 1.68 24.45 -44.49
N ASP A 413 2.70 25.32 -44.49
CA ASP A 413 4.03 24.94 -45.03
C ASP A 413 5.19 25.27 -44.07
N TRP A 414 5.30 24.50 -42.98
CA TRP A 414 6.38 24.62 -42.00
C TRP A 414 7.12 23.29 -41.81
N GLU A 415 8.44 23.28 -42.01
CA GLU A 415 9.37 22.18 -41.73
C GLU A 415 10.49 22.66 -40.79
N ASP A 416 10.92 21.81 -39.86
CA ASP A 416 11.92 22.10 -38.82
C ASP A 416 13.30 21.55 -39.21
N ASP A 417 14.31 22.43 -39.32
CA ASP A 417 15.62 22.16 -39.91
C ASP A 417 16.70 21.66 -38.91
N ARG A 418 16.34 21.14 -37.73
CA ARG A 418 17.31 20.74 -36.70
C ARG A 418 17.25 19.24 -36.38
N VAL A 419 18.09 18.47 -37.07
CA VAL A 419 18.26 17.01 -36.88
C VAL A 419 19.68 16.70 -36.43
N SER A 420 19.90 16.29 -35.16
CA SER A 420 20.88 15.27 -34.71
C SER A 420 21.30 15.41 -33.22
N GLY A 421 21.30 14.29 -32.48
CA GLY A 421 21.90 14.12 -31.14
C GLY A 421 22.01 12.62 -30.72
N ASP A 422 22.95 12.29 -29.82
CA ASP A 422 23.30 10.91 -29.41
C ASP A 422 22.43 10.38 -28.24
N VAL A 423 22.02 9.11 -28.35
CA VAL A 423 21.02 8.40 -27.53
C VAL A 423 21.50 8.13 -26.09
N PHE A 424 22.82 8.03 -25.87
CA PHE A 424 23.36 7.63 -24.57
C PHE A 424 23.68 8.78 -23.62
N THR A 425 23.99 9.97 -24.13
CA THR A 425 24.49 11.09 -23.31
C THR A 425 23.53 12.26 -23.21
N GLY A 426 22.58 12.38 -24.14
CA GLY A 426 21.60 13.48 -24.17
C GLY A 426 22.22 14.84 -24.48
N GLY A 427 21.42 15.76 -25.03
CA GLY A 427 21.83 17.15 -25.23
C GLY A 427 22.07 17.90 -23.92
N ARG A 428 22.86 18.97 -23.98
CA ARG A 428 23.31 19.78 -22.83
C ARG A 428 22.17 20.41 -22.01
N ASP A 429 20.95 20.47 -22.56
CA ASP A 429 19.75 21.09 -21.97
C ASP A 429 18.68 20.09 -21.48
N GLY A 430 18.84 18.78 -21.77
CA GLY A 430 17.94 17.71 -21.30
C GLY A 430 16.57 17.64 -22.01
N LEU A 431 16.05 16.41 -22.19
CA LEU A 431 14.90 16.06 -23.05
C LEU A 431 15.01 16.60 -24.49
N GLU A 432 16.16 16.44 -25.14
CA GLU A 432 16.35 17.01 -26.48
C GLU A 432 16.81 16.00 -27.53
N ASN A 433 16.18 16.12 -28.70
CA ASN A 433 16.68 15.84 -30.06
C ASN A 433 16.40 14.47 -30.71
N GLU A 434 15.19 13.93 -30.58
CA GLU A 434 14.66 13.00 -31.58
C GLU A 434 13.67 13.70 -32.54
N PRO A 435 13.73 13.44 -33.85
CA PRO A 435 12.66 13.79 -34.77
C PRO A 435 11.49 12.85 -34.50
N LEU A 436 10.56 13.24 -33.63
CA LEU A 436 9.22 12.68 -33.73
C LEU A 436 8.71 13.14 -35.08
N THR A 437 8.55 12.20 -36.03
CA THR A 437 7.83 12.41 -37.28
C THR A 437 6.37 12.67 -36.91
N THR A 438 6.09 13.87 -36.39
CA THR A 438 4.73 14.33 -36.18
C THR A 438 4.22 14.70 -37.56
N GLY A 439 3.73 13.69 -38.29
CA GLY A 439 2.93 13.93 -39.47
C GLY A 439 1.87 14.98 -39.13
N ARG A 440 1.60 15.91 -40.07
CA ARG A 440 0.68 17.05 -39.90
C ARG A 440 -0.49 16.66 -38.99
N ILE A 441 -0.53 17.20 -37.77
CA ILE A 441 -1.66 16.98 -36.87
C ILE A 441 -2.81 17.79 -37.45
N PRO A 442 -3.88 17.17 -37.99
CA PRO A 442 -4.97 17.92 -38.60
C PRO A 442 -5.68 18.71 -37.49
N VAL A 443 -5.52 20.03 -37.51
CA VAL A 443 -6.30 20.91 -36.64
C VAL A 443 -7.68 21.06 -37.26
N VAL A 444 -8.67 20.34 -36.71
CA VAL A 444 -10.07 20.48 -37.13
C VAL A 444 -10.57 21.85 -36.68
N ARG A 445 -10.67 22.81 -37.60
CA ARG A 445 -11.31 24.11 -37.32
C ARG A 445 -12.76 23.85 -36.97
N GLN A 446 -13.24 24.45 -35.88
CA GLN A 446 -14.64 24.34 -35.45
C GLN A 446 -15.64 24.86 -36.51
N GLN A 447 -15.15 25.61 -37.50
CA GLN A 447 -15.92 26.10 -38.66
C GLN A 447 -16.11 25.06 -39.77
N ASP A 448 -15.35 23.95 -39.80
CA ASP A 448 -15.48 22.89 -40.82
C ASP A 448 -16.52 21.81 -40.47
N ARG A 449 -17.24 21.96 -39.36
CA ARG A 449 -18.52 21.27 -39.20
C ARG A 449 -19.54 21.94 -40.12
N GLN A 450 -19.55 21.55 -41.40
CA GLN A 450 -20.71 21.77 -42.25
C GLN A 450 -21.95 21.25 -41.50
N PRO A 451 -23.01 22.08 -41.31
CA PRO A 451 -24.29 21.54 -40.96
C PRO A 451 -24.74 20.70 -42.15
N VAL A 452 -24.86 19.39 -41.96
CA VAL A 452 -25.45 18.50 -42.97
C VAL A 452 -26.79 19.10 -43.37
N GLY A 453 -26.87 19.46 -44.66
CA GLY A 453 -27.99 20.15 -45.27
C GLY A 453 -29.31 19.41 -45.07
N GLY A 454 -30.38 20.20 -45.01
CA GLY A 454 -31.71 19.77 -44.62
C GLY A 454 -32.33 18.71 -45.52
N ARG A 455 -33.14 17.85 -44.90
CA ARG A 455 -34.35 17.31 -45.53
C ARG A 455 -35.56 17.83 -44.76
N THR A 456 -36.41 18.47 -45.54
CA THR A 456 -37.72 19.00 -45.23
C THR A 456 -38.70 17.93 -44.74
N GLY A 457 -39.62 18.34 -43.86
CA GLY A 457 -40.99 17.81 -43.82
C GLY A 457 -41.36 16.88 -42.68
N GLY A 458 -41.91 17.47 -41.61
CA GLY A 458 -43.24 17.16 -41.06
C GLY A 458 -43.51 15.81 -40.34
N PRO A 459 -44.53 15.76 -39.46
CA PRO A 459 -44.53 14.91 -38.26
C PRO A 459 -45.41 13.66 -38.39
N GLY A 460 -45.09 12.58 -37.66
CA GLY A 460 -46.01 11.46 -37.53
C GLY A 460 -45.46 10.24 -36.78
N SER A 461 -46.06 9.97 -35.61
CA SER A 461 -46.34 8.65 -35.01
C SER A 461 -45.29 7.52 -35.08
N GLY A 462 -44.84 7.02 -33.92
CA GLY A 462 -44.24 5.67 -33.80
C GLY A 462 -45.29 4.56 -34.00
N PRO A 463 -45.13 3.35 -33.43
CA PRO A 463 -43.96 2.46 -33.24
C PRO A 463 -44.17 1.10 -33.98
N ARG A 464 -43.21 0.13 -33.87
CA ARG A 464 -43.21 -1.31 -34.33
C ARG A 464 -42.34 -1.56 -35.57
N ALA A 465 -41.81 -2.75 -35.87
CA ALA A 465 -41.47 -3.99 -35.16
C ALA A 465 -40.54 -4.80 -36.10
N ARG A 466 -39.72 -5.69 -35.51
CA ARG A 466 -39.05 -6.90 -36.07
C ARG A 466 -39.84 -7.67 -37.17
N PRO A 467 -39.31 -8.78 -37.77
CA PRO A 467 -37.99 -9.10 -38.34
C PRO A 467 -38.12 -9.96 -39.66
N ALA A 468 -37.03 -10.62 -40.08
CA ALA A 468 -36.97 -11.95 -40.77
C ALA A 468 -36.57 -12.05 -42.27
N SER A 469 -35.37 -12.63 -42.47
CA SER A 469 -34.94 -13.80 -43.30
C SER A 469 -35.45 -14.09 -44.73
N GLY A 470 -34.47 -14.55 -45.55
CA GLY A 470 -34.62 -15.48 -46.70
C GLY A 470 -34.49 -14.78 -48.07
N SER A 471 -33.86 -15.29 -49.13
CA SER A 471 -33.35 -16.62 -49.50
C SER A 471 -32.73 -16.56 -50.92
N GLY A 472 -31.78 -17.45 -51.23
CA GLY A 472 -31.43 -17.93 -52.59
C GLY A 472 -30.59 -16.98 -53.48
N ASP A 473 -29.74 -17.43 -54.42
CA ASP A 473 -29.51 -18.76 -54.98
C ASP A 473 -28.22 -18.78 -55.87
N SER A 474 -27.60 -19.97 -55.95
CA SER A 474 -26.81 -20.60 -57.04
C SER A 474 -25.61 -19.94 -57.75
N GLY A 475 -24.52 -20.72 -57.92
CA GLY A 475 -23.55 -20.56 -59.03
C GLY A 475 -22.09 -21.02 -58.81
N THR A 476 -21.84 -22.33 -58.67
CA THR A 476 -20.53 -23.04 -58.73
C THR A 476 -19.90 -23.06 -60.15
N PRO A 477 -18.72 -23.69 -60.41
CA PRO A 477 -17.43 -23.83 -59.67
C PRO A 477 -16.19 -23.65 -60.59
N VAL A 478 -14.95 -23.78 -60.09
CA VAL A 478 -13.84 -24.63 -60.62
C VAL A 478 -12.62 -24.51 -59.68
N GLU A 479 -12.25 -25.64 -59.06
CA GLU A 479 -10.92 -25.99 -58.53
C GLU A 479 -10.43 -27.17 -59.40
N PRO A 480 -9.12 -27.50 -59.52
CA PRO A 480 -8.40 -28.08 -58.37
C PRO A 480 -6.87 -27.83 -58.36
N GLY A 481 -6.21 -28.05 -57.21
CA GLY A 481 -4.75 -28.14 -57.17
C GLY A 481 -4.11 -28.27 -55.79
N ASP A 482 -4.12 -29.49 -55.26
CA ASP A 482 -3.16 -30.12 -54.33
C ASP A 482 -2.79 -29.49 -52.96
N LYS A 483 -3.11 -30.27 -51.91
CA LYS A 483 -2.43 -30.38 -50.60
C LYS A 483 -1.18 -31.29 -50.73
N PRO A 484 -0.43 -31.61 -49.65
CA PRO A 484 -0.04 -30.87 -48.43
C PRO A 484 1.50 -30.90 -48.25
N HIS A 485 2.08 -30.30 -47.20
CA HIS A 485 3.08 -30.99 -46.35
C HIS A 485 3.45 -30.22 -45.08
N HIS A 486 3.67 -31.02 -44.04
CA HIS A 486 4.04 -30.73 -42.67
C HIS A 486 5.56 -30.46 -42.47
N ARG A 487 5.86 -29.90 -41.27
CA ARG A 487 7.06 -30.08 -40.41
C ARG A 487 8.34 -29.27 -40.70
N HIS A 488 8.78 -28.51 -39.69
CA HIS A 488 10.08 -28.57 -38.95
C HIS A 488 10.12 -27.32 -38.04
N ALA A 489 10.22 -27.35 -36.70
CA ALA A 489 11.15 -27.96 -35.74
C ALA A 489 12.58 -27.35 -35.73
N ALA A 490 12.88 -26.72 -34.59
CA ALA A 490 14.18 -26.48 -33.94
C ALA A 490 15.12 -25.37 -34.44
N ARG A 491 15.26 -24.33 -33.60
CA ARG A 491 16.47 -24.09 -32.81
C ARG A 491 16.16 -23.33 -31.52
#